data_AF-A0A2R6J4T5-F1
#
_entry.id   AF-A0A2R6J4T5-F1
#
_cell.length_a   1.000
_cell.length_b   1.000
_cell.length_c   1.000
_cell.angle_alpha   90.00
_cell.angle_beta   90.00
_cell.angle_gamma   90.00
#
_symmetry.space_group_name_H-M   'P 1'
#
loop_
_entity.id
_entity.type
_entity.pdbx_description
1 polymer ?
#
loop_
_entity_poly.entity_id
_entity_poly.type
_entity_poly.pdbx_seq_one_letter_code
_entity_poly.pdbx_strand_id
1 'polypeptide(L)'
;MGMDRPDEEFLQEARSNLQELTDGLLAVEGGGDAETVDELFRTAHSLKGACRTVGLGDAGQLAHSLEDVLDALRRGEVEATAELIDETLAAVDDLETRSTRPKRRPGRLPSRPPATARPAARRRRSTTGS
;
A
#
# COMPACT_ATOMS: atom_id res chain seq x y z
N MET A 1 3.22 -12.65 24.80
CA MET A 1 4.14 -11.94 23.90
C MET A 1 3.34 -11.53 22.68
N GLY A 2 3.11 -10.23 22.49
CA GLY A 2 2.27 -9.71 21.41
C GLY A 2 3.04 -9.67 20.10
N MET A 3 2.76 -10.61 19.20
CA MET A 3 3.20 -10.56 17.81
C MET A 3 2.26 -9.63 17.04
N ASP A 4 2.32 -8.33 17.35
CA ASP A 4 1.55 -7.25 16.70
C ASP A 4 2.41 -6.49 15.65
N ARG A 5 3.65 -6.94 15.39
CA ARG A 5 4.59 -6.35 14.42
C ARG A 5 5.26 -7.45 13.59
N PRO A 6 5.50 -7.21 12.29
CA PRO A 6 6.41 -8.06 11.52
C PRO A 6 7.77 -8.14 12.22
N ASP A 7 8.34 -9.34 12.29
CA ASP A 7 9.66 -9.57 12.87
C ASP A 7 10.75 -8.92 12.00
N GLU A 8 11.90 -8.60 12.59
CA GLU A 8 13.00 -7.88 11.91
C GLU A 8 13.53 -8.63 10.67
N GLU A 9 13.53 -9.97 10.72
CA GLU A 9 13.92 -10.84 9.61
C GLU A 9 13.03 -10.62 8.38
N PHE A 10 11.70 -10.60 8.58
CA PHE A 10 10.76 -10.30 7.50
C PHE A 10 10.97 -8.90 6.93
N LEU A 11 11.18 -7.90 7.79
CA LEU A 11 11.39 -6.52 7.33
C LEU A 11 12.68 -6.40 6.50
N GLN A 12 13.72 -7.15 6.84
CA GLN A 12 14.97 -7.20 6.10
C GLN A 12 14.79 -7.89 4.75
N GLU A 13 14.17 -9.08 4.72
CA GLU A 13 13.88 -9.80 3.47
C GLU A 13 12.96 -9.00 2.55
N ALA A 14 11.89 -8.41 3.10
CA ALA A 14 10.96 -7.60 2.33
C ALA A 14 11.67 -6.42 1.66
N ARG A 15 12.54 -5.71 2.38
CA ARG A 15 13.34 -4.61 1.80
C ARG A 15 14.30 -5.08 0.72
N SER A 16 14.95 -6.22 0.90
CA SER A 16 15.82 -6.81 -0.13
C SER A 16 15.03 -7.11 -1.40
N ASN A 17 13.90 -7.81 -1.26
CA ASN A 17 13.04 -8.15 -2.38
C ASN A 17 12.47 -6.90 -3.08
N LEU A 18 12.09 -5.88 -2.33
CA LEU A 18 11.59 -4.62 -2.90
C LEU A 18 12.69 -3.88 -3.67
N GLN A 19 13.92 -3.86 -3.16
CA GLN A 19 15.07 -3.28 -3.87
C GLN A 19 15.36 -4.04 -5.17
N GLU A 20 15.35 -5.38 -5.13
CA GLU A 20 15.52 -6.22 -6.33
C GLU A 20 14.42 -5.96 -7.36
N LEU A 21 13.17 -5.78 -6.91
CA LEU A 21 12.06 -5.42 -7.79
C LEU A 21 12.30 -4.07 -8.48
N THR A 22 12.71 -3.06 -7.72
CA THR A 22 13.03 -1.73 -8.26
C THR A 22 14.17 -1.78 -9.28
N ASP A 23 15.28 -2.43 -8.93
CA ASP A 23 16.46 -2.48 -9.80
C ASP A 23 16.18 -3.26 -11.09
N GLY A 24 15.46 -4.38 -11.00
CA GLY A 24 15.09 -5.15 -12.18
C GLY A 24 14.06 -4.45 -13.05
N LEU A 25 13.10 -3.69 -12.49
CA LEU A 25 12.14 -2.89 -13.27
C LEU A 25 12.84 -1.81 -14.09
N LEU A 26 13.84 -1.12 -13.52
CA LEU A 26 14.67 -0.16 -14.24
C LEU A 26 15.52 -0.84 -15.33
N ALA A 27 16.00 -2.06 -15.08
CA ALA A 27 16.70 -2.84 -16.09
C ALA A 27 15.78 -3.23 -17.26
N VAL A 28 14.53 -3.61 -16.98
CA VAL A 28 13.50 -3.90 -17.99
C VAL A 28 13.19 -2.66 -18.82
N GLU A 29 13.03 -1.49 -18.21
CA GLU A 29 12.87 -0.21 -18.92
C GLU A 29 14.04 0.08 -19.86
N GLY A 30 15.27 -0.23 -19.42
CA GLY A 30 16.49 -0.07 -20.21
C GLY A 30 16.68 -1.07 -21.36
N GLY A 31 15.71 -1.95 -21.62
CA GLY A 31 15.78 -3.00 -22.64
C GLY A 31 16.12 -4.39 -22.09
N GLY A 32 15.75 -4.68 -20.84
CA GLY A 32 15.99 -5.96 -20.20
C GLY A 32 15.26 -7.13 -20.86
N ASP A 33 15.86 -8.32 -20.76
CA ASP A 33 15.38 -9.54 -21.39
C ASP A 33 14.32 -10.26 -20.55
N ALA A 34 13.66 -11.27 -21.14
CA ALA A 34 12.65 -12.09 -20.48
C ALA A 34 13.15 -12.78 -19.19
N GLU A 35 14.47 -13.00 -19.07
CA GLU A 35 15.10 -13.56 -17.86
C GLU A 35 14.96 -12.60 -16.67
N THR A 36 15.21 -11.30 -16.88
CA THR A 36 15.03 -10.27 -15.84
C THR A 36 13.58 -10.22 -15.36
N VAL A 37 12.62 -10.34 -16.28
CA VAL A 37 11.19 -10.38 -15.92
C VAL A 37 10.84 -11.65 -15.12
N ASP A 38 11.43 -12.81 -15.44
CA ASP A 38 11.20 -14.05 -14.69
C ASP A 38 11.78 -13.97 -13.26
N GLU A 39 12.94 -13.33 -13.10
CA GLU A 39 13.53 -13.05 -11.78
C GLU A 39 12.61 -12.15 -10.96
N LEU A 40 12.16 -11.03 -11.52
CA LEU A 40 11.21 -10.11 -10.88
C LEU A 40 9.93 -10.83 -10.44
N PHE A 41 9.37 -11.67 -11.30
CA PHE A 41 8.17 -12.46 -11.01
C PHE A 41 8.38 -13.37 -9.79
N ARG A 42 9.52 -14.06 -9.70
CA ARG A 42 9.85 -14.93 -8.55
C ARG A 42 10.03 -14.14 -7.26
N THR A 43 10.65 -12.96 -7.33
CA THR A 43 10.81 -12.07 -6.18
C THR A 43 9.45 -11.57 -5.69
N ALA A 44 8.57 -11.13 -6.59
CA ALA A 44 7.19 -10.72 -6.25
C ALA A 44 6.38 -11.88 -5.63
N HIS A 45 6.48 -13.09 -6.19
CA HIS A 45 5.81 -14.28 -5.68
C HIS A 45 6.26 -14.63 -4.25
N SER A 46 7.56 -14.55 -4.00
CA SER A 46 8.16 -14.79 -2.68
C SER A 46 7.69 -13.75 -1.67
N LEU A 47 7.68 -12.46 -2.07
CA LEU A 47 7.19 -11.37 -1.23
C LEU A 47 5.70 -11.49 -0.89
N LYS A 48 4.87 -11.91 -1.85
CA LYS A 48 3.45 -12.26 -1.62
C LYS A 48 3.31 -13.36 -0.56
N GLY A 49 4.09 -14.43 -0.68
CA GLY A 49 4.11 -15.53 0.27
C GLY A 49 4.47 -15.07 1.68
N ALA A 50 5.55 -14.29 1.80
CA ALA A 50 6.01 -13.71 3.05
C ALA A 50 4.94 -12.82 3.69
N CYS A 51 4.31 -11.92 2.93
CA CYS A 51 3.25 -11.03 3.42
C CYS A 51 2.03 -11.81 3.96
N ARG A 52 1.64 -12.91 3.31
CA ARG A 52 0.53 -13.77 3.77
C ARG A 52 0.87 -14.49 5.07
N THR A 53 2.09 -14.99 5.21
CA THR A 53 2.56 -15.69 6.41
C THR A 53 2.57 -14.77 7.63
N VAL A 54 2.98 -13.51 7.46
CA VAL A 54 3.02 -12.51 8.54
C VAL A 54 1.65 -11.85 8.80
N GLY A 55 0.64 -12.16 7.97
CA GLY A 55 -0.72 -11.63 8.13
C GLY A 55 -0.88 -10.17 7.72
N LEU A 56 -0.07 -9.71 6.75
CA LEU A 56 -0.15 -8.41 6.09
C LEU A 56 -1.03 -8.53 4.82
N GLY A 57 -2.35 -8.67 5.02
CA GLY A 57 -3.29 -8.89 3.92
C GLY A 57 -3.25 -7.80 2.84
N ASP A 58 -3.23 -6.52 3.24
CA ASP A 58 -3.23 -5.38 2.31
C ASP A 58 -1.93 -5.32 1.47
N ALA A 59 -0.79 -5.69 2.06
CA ALA A 59 0.49 -5.78 1.35
C ALA A 59 0.51 -7.00 0.43
N GLY A 60 0.03 -8.16 0.90
CA GLY A 60 -0.06 -9.37 0.10
C GLY A 60 -0.98 -9.24 -1.12
N GLN A 61 -2.04 -8.44 -1.03
CA GLN A 61 -2.94 -8.16 -2.17
C GLN A 61 -2.24 -7.28 -3.23
N LEU A 62 -1.45 -6.30 -2.80
CA LEU A 62 -0.67 -5.45 -3.71
C LEU A 62 0.47 -6.24 -4.36
N ALA A 63 1.19 -7.06 -3.59
CA ALA A 63 2.21 -7.98 -4.12
C ALA A 63 1.65 -8.94 -5.17
N HIS A 64 0.41 -9.42 -4.99
CA HIS A 64 -0.27 -10.24 -5.99
C HIS A 64 -0.56 -9.45 -7.28
N SER A 65 -0.94 -8.18 -7.18
CA SER A 65 -1.18 -7.34 -8.36
C SER A 65 0.11 -7.07 -9.13
N LEU A 66 1.24 -6.89 -8.42
CA LEU A 66 2.57 -6.79 -9.04
C LEU A 66 2.95 -8.09 -9.77
N GLU A 67 2.70 -9.25 -9.15
CA GLU A 67 2.94 -10.55 -9.77
C GLU A 67 2.12 -10.73 -11.06
N ASP A 68 0.86 -10.30 -11.09
CA ASP A 68 0.01 -10.36 -12.28
C ASP A 68 0.56 -9.50 -13.43
N VAL A 69 1.04 -8.28 -13.14
CA VAL A 69 1.65 -7.38 -14.14
C VAL A 69 2.94 -7.99 -14.69
N LEU A 70 3.79 -8.54 -13.82
CA LEU A 70 5.03 -9.19 -14.21
C LEU A 70 4.79 -10.47 -15.02
N ASP A 71 3.76 -11.27 -14.71
CA ASP A 71 3.39 -12.43 -15.55
C ASP A 71 2.90 -12.00 -16.94
N ALA A 72 2.10 -10.92 -17.02
CA ALA A 72 1.65 -10.38 -18.30
C ALA A 72 2.82 -9.88 -19.15
N LEU A 73 3.80 -9.20 -18.54
CA LEU A 73 5.05 -8.78 -19.20
C LEU A 73 5.83 -10.00 -19.70
N ARG A 74 5.99 -11.02 -18.85
CA ARG A 74 6.71 -12.26 -19.17
C ARG A 74 6.08 -13.04 -20.32
N ARG A 75 4.74 -13.04 -20.39
CA ARG A 75 3.97 -13.67 -21.46
C ARG A 75 3.95 -12.87 -22.77
N GLY A 76 4.45 -11.62 -22.74
CA GLY A 76 4.35 -10.69 -23.87
C GLY A 76 2.92 -10.23 -24.14
N GLU A 77 2.03 -10.27 -23.15
CA GLU A 77 0.65 -9.77 -23.25
C GLU A 77 0.59 -8.25 -23.12
N VAL A 78 1.57 -7.66 -22.44
CA VAL A 78 1.75 -6.21 -22.29
C VAL A 78 3.19 -5.82 -22.62
N GLU A 79 3.38 -4.63 -23.17
CA GLU A 79 4.71 -4.09 -23.46
C GLU A 79 5.27 -3.34 -22.24
N ALA A 80 6.58 -3.49 -21.99
CA ALA A 80 7.31 -2.73 -20.97
C ALA A 80 7.49 -1.26 -21.39
N THR A 81 6.39 -0.51 -21.35
CA THR A 81 6.41 0.94 -21.57
C THR A 81 6.90 1.66 -20.33
N ALA A 82 7.53 2.84 -20.49
CA ALA A 82 7.97 3.66 -19.36
C ALA A 82 6.81 3.98 -18.39
N GLU A 83 5.60 4.25 -18.92
CA GLU A 83 4.40 4.48 -18.11
C GLU A 83 4.04 3.26 -17.25
N LEU A 84 4.09 2.06 -17.81
CA LEU A 84 3.83 0.82 -17.06
C LEU A 84 4.89 0.57 -15.99
N ILE A 85 6.17 0.81 -16.31
CA ILE A 85 7.26 0.64 -15.35
C ILE A 85 7.14 1.65 -14.20
N ASP A 86 6.88 2.92 -14.50
CA ASP A 86 6.65 3.96 -13.49
C ASP A 86 5.47 3.63 -12.58
N GLU A 87 4.35 3.15 -13.14
CA GLU A 87 3.20 2.70 -12.35
C GLU A 87 3.54 1.50 -11.46
N THR A 88 4.35 0.57 -11.98
CA THR A 88 4.78 -0.63 -11.23
C THR A 88 5.73 -0.26 -10.10
N LEU A 89 6.67 0.67 -10.33
CA LEU A 89 7.57 1.22 -9.32
C LEU A 89 6.79 1.91 -8.20
N ALA A 90 5.79 2.73 -8.55
CA ALA A 90 4.93 3.37 -7.56
C ALA A 90 4.16 2.34 -6.68
N ALA A 91 3.77 1.20 -7.26
CA ALA A 91 3.16 0.11 -6.51
C ALA A 91 4.17 -0.62 -5.59
N VAL A 92 5.44 -0.75 -5.99
CA VAL A 92 6.52 -1.27 -5.13
C VAL A 92 6.75 -0.34 -3.93
N ASP A 93 6.78 0.98 -4.13
CA ASP A 93 6.92 1.96 -3.04
C ASP A 93 5.76 1.92 -2.04
N ASP A 94 4.52 1.79 -2.55
CA ASP A 94 3.34 1.63 -1.69
C ASP A 94 3.38 0.29 -0.93
N LEU A 95 3.90 -0.77 -1.56
CA LEU A 95 4.10 -2.06 -0.91
C LEU A 95 5.10 -1.98 0.24
N GLU A 96 6.20 -1.26 0.07
CA GLU A 96 7.15 -0.98 1.17
C GLU A 96 6.45 -0.26 2.32
N THR A 97 5.71 0.79 2.00
CA THR A 97 4.99 1.60 2.99
C THR A 97 3.98 0.77 3.79
N ARG A 98 3.25 -0.13 3.12
CA ARG A 98 2.26 -1.02 3.77
C ARG A 98 2.93 -2.12 4.59
N SER A 99 4.11 -2.58 4.19
CA SER A 99 4.84 -3.67 4.86
C SER A 99 5.60 -3.19 6.11
N THR A 100 6.04 -1.94 6.10
CA THR A 100 6.81 -1.32 7.20
C THR A 100 5.93 -0.55 8.19
N ARG A 101 4.70 -0.19 7.82
CA ARG A 101 3.78 0.51 8.73
C ARG A 101 3.36 -0.41 9.88
N PRO A 102 3.53 -0.01 11.14
CA PRO A 102 2.95 -0.74 12.26
C PRO A 102 1.42 -0.74 12.10
N LYS A 103 0.77 -1.90 12.27
CA LYS A 103 -0.69 -2.00 12.34
C LYS A 103 -1.17 -0.99 13.39
N ARG A 104 -1.66 0.17 12.96
CA ARG A 104 -2.29 1.12 13.87
C ARG A 104 -3.49 0.37 14.43
N ARG A 105 -3.45 0.01 15.72
CA ARG A 105 -4.68 -0.34 16.45
C ARG A 105 -5.70 0.75 16.11
N PRO A 106 -6.96 0.43 15.77
CA PRO A 106 -7.97 1.44 15.56
C PRO A 106 -8.08 2.21 16.88
N GLY A 107 -7.43 3.37 16.92
CA GLY A 107 -7.48 4.29 18.03
C GLY A 107 -8.94 4.66 18.17
N ARG A 108 -9.52 4.24 19.29
CA ARG A 108 -10.80 4.74 19.82
C ARG A 108 -10.93 6.20 19.42
N LEU A 109 -11.84 6.49 18.48
CA LEU A 109 -12.13 7.85 18.07
C LEU A 109 -12.41 8.67 19.34
N PRO A 110 -11.81 9.85 19.54
CA PRO A 110 -12.34 10.77 20.54
C PRO A 110 -13.78 11.07 20.09
N SER A 111 -14.74 10.58 20.86
CA SER A 111 -16.16 10.89 20.69
C SER A 111 -16.29 12.41 20.64
N ARG A 112 -16.61 12.95 19.46
CA ARG A 112 -17.01 14.36 19.30
C ARG A 112 -18.07 14.66 20.36
N PRO A 113 -17.96 15.73 21.16
CA PRO A 113 -19.10 16.18 21.93
C PRO A 113 -20.23 16.57 20.96
N PRO A 114 -21.50 16.29 21.27
CA PRO A 114 -22.60 16.66 20.40
C PRO A 114 -22.63 18.18 20.23
N ALA A 115 -22.56 18.62 18.98
CA ALA A 115 -22.80 20.00 18.60
C ALA A 115 -24.22 20.37 19.04
N THR A 116 -24.33 21.22 20.05
CA THR A 116 -25.60 21.83 20.45
C THR A 116 -26.06 22.73 19.30
N ALA A 117 -27.01 22.22 18.52
CA ALA A 117 -27.70 23.00 17.52
C ALA A 117 -28.51 24.11 18.22
N ARG A 118 -28.17 25.36 17.91
CA ARG A 118 -29.10 26.51 18.04
C ARG A 118 -30.37 26.22 17.24
N PRO A 119 -31.51 26.74 17.70
CA PRO A 119 -32.45 27.33 16.77
C PRO A 119 -32.64 28.83 17.05
N ALA A 120 -32.98 29.50 15.96
CA ALA A 120 -33.02 30.93 15.77
C ALA A 120 -34.19 31.63 16.48
N ALA A 121 -33.91 32.89 16.80
CA ALA A 121 -34.79 34.02 17.08
C ALA A 121 -36.25 33.93 16.58
N ARG A 122 -37.20 34.36 17.44
CA ARG A 122 -38.34 35.19 17.01
C ARG A 122 -38.92 36.04 18.16
N ARG A 123 -38.63 37.34 18.12
CA ARG A 123 -39.53 38.53 18.24
C ARG A 123 -40.85 38.32 19.03
N ARG A 124 -41.31 39.17 19.96
CA ARG A 124 -41.44 40.66 19.93
C ARG A 124 -42.18 41.21 21.18
N ARG A 125 -41.84 42.45 21.59
CA ARG A 125 -42.64 43.49 22.35
C ARG A 125 -42.83 43.23 23.87
N SER A 126 -42.90 44.20 24.79
CA SER A 126 -43.08 45.66 24.73
C SER A 126 -42.52 46.30 26.02
N THR A 127 -41.90 47.47 25.90
CA THR A 127 -41.65 48.44 26.98
C THR A 127 -42.90 49.30 27.24
N THR A 128 -42.88 50.08 28.34
CA THR A 128 -43.90 51.02 28.91
C THR A 128 -45.05 50.33 29.66
N GLY A 129 -45.41 50.67 30.91
CA GLY A 129 -45.01 51.72 31.85
C GLY A 129 -46.24 52.03 32.73
N SER A 130 -46.10 52.05 34.06
CA SER A 130 -46.72 53.03 34.97
C SER A 130 -46.26 52.80 36.41
#